data_AF-A0A4U5R4V4-F1
#
_entry.id   AF-A0A4U5R4V4-F1
#
_cell.length_a   1.000
_cell.length_b   1.000
_cell.length_c   1.000
_cell.angle_alpha   90.00
_cell.angle_beta   90.00
_cell.angle_gamma   90.00
#
_symmetry.space_group_name_H-M   'P 1'
#
loop_
_entity.id
_entity.type
_entity.pdbx_description
1 polymer ?
#
loop_
_entity_poly.entity_id
_entity_poly.type
_entity_poly.pdbx_seq_one_letter_code
_entity_poly.pdbx_strand_id
1 'polypeptide(L)'
;MVGWGILMIIGAIVARYFRQWDPLWFYLHICIQSLGFLLGIAGVICGIVLENRLGVDVSTHKGLGVFLLVLGCLQVMAFLARPEKSSKVRKYWNWYHYSAGRILIIFAVANVFYGIHLGGEGREWKGGYGGVLAILFVIALILEVRMWMRK
;
A
#
# COMPACT_ATOMS: atom_id res chain seq x y z
N MET A 1 1.48 -4.11 -9.70
CA MET A 1 2.51 -3.11 -9.36
C MET A 1 1.91 -1.77 -8.92
N VAL A 2 1.25 -1.02 -9.82
CA VAL A 2 0.81 0.36 -9.56
C VAL A 2 -0.14 0.49 -8.35
N GLY A 3 -1.16 -0.35 -8.23
CA GLY A 3 -2.12 -0.32 -7.12
C GLY A 3 -1.47 -0.49 -5.74
N TRP A 4 -1.39 -1.72 -5.24
CA TRP A 4 -0.88 -1.97 -3.88
C TRP A 4 0.63 -1.73 -3.72
N GLY A 5 1.42 -1.85 -4.79
CA GLY A 5 2.88 -1.75 -4.71
C GLY A 5 3.44 -0.33 -4.79
N ILE A 6 2.66 0.67 -5.23
CA ILE A 6 3.13 2.05 -5.40
C ILE A 6 2.15 3.04 -4.73
N LEU A 7 0.87 3.02 -5.11
CA LEU A 7 -0.10 3.98 -4.59
C LEU A 7 -0.27 3.89 -3.07
N MET A 8 -0.20 2.69 -2.50
CA MET A 8 -0.27 2.51 -1.03
C MET A 8 0.87 3.23 -0.29
N ILE A 9 2.06 3.27 -0.88
CA ILE A 9 3.23 3.96 -0.33
C ILE A 9 3.04 5.47 -0.46
N ILE A 10 2.61 5.95 -1.62
CA ILE A 10 2.34 7.38 -1.85
C ILE A 10 1.26 7.88 -0.89
N GLY A 11 0.16 7.14 -0.74
CA GLY A 11 -0.91 7.47 0.21
C GLY A 11 -0.40 7.57 1.65
N ALA A 12 0.50 6.66 2.07
CA ALA A 12 1.12 6.70 3.39
C ALA A 12 2.06 7.90 3.58
N ILE A 13 2.86 8.26 2.58
CA ILE A 13 3.71 9.46 2.56
C ILE A 13 2.84 10.71 2.73
N VAL A 14 1.75 10.83 1.97
CA VAL A 14 0.79 11.95 2.07
C VAL A 14 0.23 12.07 3.50
N ALA A 15 -0.27 10.97 4.07
CA ALA A 15 -0.85 10.97 5.42
C ALA A 15 0.13 11.27 6.57
N ARG A 16 1.44 11.07 6.33
CA ARG A 16 2.48 11.34 7.33
C ARG A 16 2.97 12.79 7.26
N TYR A 17 3.33 13.27 6.07
CA TYR A 17 4.13 14.49 5.92
C TYR A 17 3.34 15.75 5.54
N PHE A 18 2.06 15.59 5.19
CA PHE A 18 1.23 16.71 4.73
C PHE A 18 0.09 17.06 5.71
N ARG A 19 0.12 16.55 6.95
CA ARG A 19 -0.93 16.78 7.95
C ARG A 19 -1.22 18.26 8.26
N GLN A 20 -0.25 19.14 8.06
CA GLN A 20 -0.42 20.59 8.21
C GLN A 20 -1.42 21.20 7.22
N TRP A 21 -1.74 20.50 6.12
CA TRP A 21 -2.74 20.92 5.14
C TRP A 21 -4.11 20.31 5.48
N ASP A 22 -4.55 20.37 6.74
CA ASP A 22 -5.90 19.90 7.13
C ASP A 22 -6.97 20.81 6.48
N PRO A 23 -8.04 20.28 5.84
CA PRO A 23 -8.39 18.86 5.70
C PRO A 23 -7.86 18.19 4.41
N LEU A 24 -7.20 18.93 3.52
CA LEU A 24 -6.75 18.46 2.20
C LEU A 24 -5.94 17.15 2.24
N TRP A 25 -4.99 17.01 3.18
CA TRP A 25 -4.17 15.79 3.28
C TRP A 25 -5.02 14.52 3.44
N PHE A 26 -6.14 14.63 4.16
CA PHE A 26 -7.01 13.50 4.47
C PHE A 26 -7.76 13.06 3.21
N TYR A 27 -8.28 14.01 2.44
CA TYR A 27 -8.91 13.73 1.15
C TYR A 27 -7.92 13.14 0.15
N LEU A 28 -6.72 13.74 0.01
CA LEU A 28 -5.69 13.19 -0.86
C LEU A 28 -5.31 11.76 -0.47
N HIS A 29 -5.11 11.51 0.82
CA HIS A 29 -4.83 10.16 1.32
C HIS A 29 -5.93 9.18 0.93
N ILE A 30 -7.20 9.49 1.21
CA ILE A 30 -8.31 8.57 0.92
C ILE A 30 -8.47 8.37 -0.58
N CYS A 31 -8.38 9.41 -1.40
CA CYS A 31 -8.46 9.28 -2.86
C CYS A 31 -7.38 8.34 -3.41
N ILE A 32 -6.13 8.52 -2.98
CA ILE A 32 -5.00 7.68 -3.41
C ILE A 32 -5.18 6.24 -2.92
N GLN A 33 -5.58 6.04 -1.66
CA GLN A 33 -5.79 4.70 -1.10
C GLN A 33 -6.96 3.98 -1.75
N SER A 34 -8.08 4.65 -1.99
CA SER A 34 -9.25 4.08 -2.67
C SER A 34 -8.91 3.67 -4.09
N LEU A 35 -8.20 4.52 -4.85
CA LEU A 35 -7.74 4.17 -6.19
C LEU A 35 -6.77 2.97 -6.15
N GLY A 36 -5.80 3.00 -5.23
CA GLY A 36 -4.86 1.89 -5.03
C GLY A 36 -5.56 0.58 -4.66
N PHE A 37 -6.61 0.65 -3.84
CA PHE A 37 -7.39 -0.50 -3.40
C PHE A 37 -8.18 -1.11 -4.56
N LEU A 38 -8.90 -0.30 -5.34
CA LEU A 38 -9.67 -0.75 -6.51
C LEU A 38 -8.78 -1.37 -7.59
N LEU A 39 -7.63 -0.74 -7.89
CA LEU A 39 -6.66 -1.31 -8.83
C LEU A 39 -6.06 -2.63 -8.32
N GLY A 40 -5.91 -2.78 -6.99
CA GLY A 40 -5.46 -4.03 -6.40
C GLY A 40 -6.50 -5.14 -6.50
N ILE A 41 -7.78 -4.85 -6.27
CA ILE A 41 -8.89 -5.80 -6.51
C ILE A 41 -8.87 -6.25 -7.97
N ALA A 42 -8.81 -5.32 -8.92
CA ALA A 42 -8.71 -5.64 -10.34
C ALA A 42 -7.50 -6.55 -10.62
N GLY A 43 -6.34 -6.25 -10.02
CA GLY A 43 -5.14 -7.09 -10.13
C GLY A 43 -5.32 -8.51 -9.59
N VAL A 44 -5.99 -8.68 -8.45
CA VAL A 44 -6.29 -10.00 -7.88
C VAL A 44 -7.23 -10.79 -8.79
N ILE A 45 -8.30 -10.15 -9.30
CA ILE A 45 -9.23 -10.79 -10.23
C ILE A 45 -8.50 -11.22 -11.51
N CYS A 46 -7.72 -10.33 -12.11
CA CYS A 46 -6.91 -10.64 -13.29
C CYS A 46 -5.95 -11.80 -13.01
N GLY A 47 -5.30 -11.83 -11.85
CA GLY A 47 -4.38 -12.90 -11.45
C GLY A 47 -5.06 -14.27 -11.36
N ILE A 48 -6.24 -14.35 -10.74
CA ILE A 48 -7.03 -15.59 -10.63
C ILE A 48 -7.48 -16.05 -12.03
N VAL A 49 -7.96 -15.13 -12.86
CA VAL A 49 -8.39 -15.46 -14.23
C VAL A 49 -7.20 -15.96 -15.06
N LEU A 50 -6.04 -15.33 -14.93
CA LEU A 50 -4.83 -15.71 -15.66
C LEU A 50 -4.30 -17.08 -15.23
N GLU A 51 -4.26 -17.35 -13.91
CA GLU A 51 -3.89 -18.66 -13.36
C GLU A 51 -4.74 -19.77 -13.97
N ASN A 52 -6.07 -19.62 -13.95
CA ASN A 52 -6.99 -20.60 -14.50
C ASN A 52 -6.83 -20.79 -16.02
N ARG A 53 -6.53 -19.72 -16.75
CA ARG A 53 -6.34 -19.78 -18.21
C ARG A 53 -5.02 -20.44 -18.62
N LEU A 54 -3.95 -20.21 -17.85
CA LEU A 54 -2.63 -20.75 -18.16
C LEU A 54 -2.36 -22.12 -17.54
N GLY A 55 -3.18 -22.55 -16.57
CA GLY A 55 -3.01 -23.83 -15.88
C GLY A 55 -1.72 -23.89 -15.04
N VAL A 56 -1.23 -22.74 -14.59
CA VAL A 56 0.00 -22.62 -13.79
C VAL A 56 -0.34 -22.57 -12.31
N ASP A 57 0.54 -23.09 -11.46
CA ASP A 57 0.41 -22.97 -10.00
C ASP A 57 1.19 -21.75 -9.50
N VAL A 58 0.47 -20.77 -8.95
CA VAL A 58 1.03 -19.59 -8.28
C VAL A 58 0.49 -19.45 -6.85
N SER A 59 0.20 -20.57 -6.19
CA SER A 59 -0.45 -20.67 -4.88
C SER A 59 0.13 -19.73 -3.82
N THR A 60 1.45 -19.62 -3.68
CA THR A 60 2.07 -18.70 -2.72
C THR A 60 1.79 -17.23 -3.05
N HIS A 61 1.92 -16.82 -4.32
CA HIS A 61 1.67 -15.44 -4.75
C HIS A 61 0.19 -15.07 -4.60
N LYS A 62 -0.69 -16.01 -4.96
CA LYS A 62 -2.14 -15.91 -4.77
C LYS A 62 -2.51 -15.80 -3.29
N GLY A 63 -1.94 -16.65 -2.44
CA GLY A 63 -2.15 -16.62 -0.99
C GLY A 63 -1.74 -15.29 -0.37
N LEU A 64 -0.57 -14.77 -0.74
CA LEU A 64 -0.13 -13.42 -0.35
C LEU A 64 -1.06 -12.33 -0.90
N GLY A 65 -1.57 -12.47 -2.12
CA GLY A 65 -2.55 -11.57 -2.71
C GLY A 65 -3.86 -11.51 -1.92
N VAL A 66 -4.39 -12.67 -1.50
CA VAL A 66 -5.58 -12.76 -0.64
C VAL A 66 -5.30 -12.17 0.74
N PHE A 67 -4.15 -12.46 1.35
CA PHE A 67 -3.75 -11.86 2.61
C PHE A 67 -3.70 -10.33 2.53
N LEU A 68 -3.13 -9.78 1.46
CA LEU A 68 -3.12 -8.34 1.20
C LEU A 68 -4.52 -7.77 0.99
N LEU A 69 -5.42 -8.50 0.33
CA LEU A 69 -6.83 -8.10 0.18
C LEU A 69 -7.50 -7.96 1.54
N VAL A 70 -7.31 -8.93 2.43
CA VAL A 70 -7.84 -8.89 3.81
C VAL A 70 -7.31 -7.66 4.55
N LEU A 71 -5.99 -7.40 4.50
CA LEU A 71 -5.42 -6.20 5.11
C LEU A 71 -5.98 -4.92 4.49
N GLY A 72 -6.22 -4.90 3.18
CA GLY A 72 -6.84 -3.77 2.47
C GLY A 72 -8.27 -3.51 2.94
N CYS A 73 -9.09 -4.56 3.07
CA CYS A 73 -10.43 -4.47 3.64
C CYS A 73 -10.40 -3.94 5.09
N LEU A 74 -9.44 -4.38 5.89
CA LEU A 74 -9.20 -3.82 7.23
C LEU A 74 -8.90 -2.31 7.16
N GLN A 75 -8.12 -1.82 6.19
CA GLN A 75 -7.91 -0.39 6.01
C GLN A 75 -9.20 0.37 5.65
N VAL A 76 -10.05 -0.19 4.79
CA VAL A 76 -11.36 0.39 4.46
C VAL A 76 -12.26 0.44 5.71
N MET A 77 -12.31 -0.63 6.49
CA MET A 77 -13.02 -0.66 7.77
C MET A 77 -12.45 0.36 8.77
N ALA A 78 -11.13 0.60 8.75
CA ALA A 78 -10.53 1.65 9.58
C ALA A 78 -11.10 3.03 9.21
N PHE A 79 -11.23 3.32 7.92
CA PHE A 79 -11.85 4.57 7.47
C PHE A 79 -13.32 4.70 7.93
N LEU A 80 -14.13 3.65 7.75
CA LEU A 80 -15.55 3.65 8.14
C LEU A 80 -15.74 3.78 9.66
N ALA A 81 -14.91 3.09 10.45
CA ALA A 81 -14.95 3.10 11.90
C ALA A 81 -14.04 4.17 12.53
N ARG A 82 -13.71 5.24 11.79
CA ARG A 82 -12.78 6.29 12.21
C ARG A 82 -13.35 7.12 13.39
N PRO A 83 -12.81 7.02 14.61
CA PRO A 83 -13.36 7.73 15.78
C PRO A 83 -13.10 9.23 15.72
N GLU A 84 -13.84 10.02 16.49
CA GLU A 84 -13.57 11.45 16.68
C GLU A 84 -12.17 11.71 17.25
N LYS A 85 -11.58 12.88 16.92
CA LYS A 85 -10.22 13.26 17.34
C LYS A 85 -10.07 13.30 18.88
N SER A 86 -11.14 13.61 19.62
CA SER A 86 -11.19 13.69 21.09
C SER A 86 -11.35 12.33 21.79
N SER A 87 -11.74 11.29 21.07
CA SER A 87 -12.07 9.98 21.67
C SER A 87 -10.82 9.24 22.16
N LYS A 88 -10.89 8.65 23.36
CA LYS A 88 -9.82 7.77 23.89
C LYS A 88 -9.56 6.55 22.99
N VAL A 89 -10.60 6.06 22.30
CA VAL A 89 -10.51 4.91 21.37
C VAL A 89 -9.67 5.24 20.15
N ARG A 90 -9.54 6.54 19.79
CA ARG A 90 -8.72 7.02 18.67
C ARG A 90 -7.28 6.53 18.74
N LYS A 91 -6.71 6.39 19.95
CA LYS A 91 -5.35 5.87 20.15
C LYS A 91 -5.20 4.43 19.64
N TYR A 92 -6.11 3.54 20.05
CA TYR A 92 -6.09 2.13 19.64
C TYR A 92 -6.40 1.99 18.15
N TRP A 93 -7.36 2.78 17.64
CA TRP A 93 -7.63 2.85 16.21
C TRP A 93 -6.38 3.25 15.40
N ASN A 94 -5.62 4.25 15.86
CA ASN A 94 -4.38 4.67 15.20
C ASN A 94 -3.34 3.54 15.20
N TRP A 95 -3.18 2.82 16.33
CA TRP A 95 -2.24 1.68 16.41
C TRP A 95 -2.59 0.58 15.42
N TYR A 96 -3.86 0.19 15.39
CA TYR A 96 -4.40 -0.76 14.42
C TYR A 96 -4.15 -0.30 12.98
N HIS A 97 -4.63 0.89 12.62
CA HIS A 97 -4.56 1.41 11.27
C HIS A 97 -3.11 1.52 10.78
N TYR A 98 -2.21 2.07 11.60
CA TYR A 98 -0.80 2.22 11.22
C TYR A 98 -0.06 0.89 11.13
N SER A 99 -0.31 -0.04 12.05
CA SER A 99 0.40 -1.32 12.05
C SER A 99 -0.04 -2.19 10.87
N ALA A 100 -1.36 -2.35 10.69
CA ALA A 100 -1.90 -3.10 9.56
C ALA A 100 -1.52 -2.47 8.21
N GLY A 101 -1.51 -1.13 8.11
CA GLY A 101 -1.11 -0.43 6.88
C GLY A 101 0.37 -0.63 6.52
N ARG A 102 1.27 -0.65 7.51
CA ARG A 102 2.70 -0.93 7.29
C ARG A 102 2.94 -2.38 6.87
N ILE A 103 2.28 -3.34 7.53
CA ILE A 103 2.35 -4.76 7.17
C ILE A 103 1.88 -4.92 5.72
N LEU A 104 0.75 -4.31 5.35
CA LEU A 104 0.23 -4.33 3.98
C LEU A 104 1.30 -3.85 2.98
N ILE A 105 1.92 -2.69 3.22
CA ILE A 105 2.95 -2.14 2.31
C ILE A 105 4.14 -3.10 2.16
N ILE A 106 4.66 -3.64 3.27
CA ILE A 106 5.83 -4.55 3.24
C ILE A 106 5.51 -5.80 2.42
N PHE A 107 4.38 -6.45 2.71
CA PHE A 107 3.97 -7.64 1.98
C PHE A 107 3.58 -7.35 0.53
N ALA A 108 3.03 -6.17 0.23
CA ALA A 108 2.71 -5.78 -1.14
C ALA A 108 3.98 -5.64 -1.98
N VAL A 109 5.02 -4.99 -1.44
CA VAL A 109 6.34 -4.88 -2.11
C VAL A 109 6.93 -6.26 -2.35
N ALA A 110 6.97 -7.12 -1.31
CA ALA A 110 7.50 -8.47 -1.43
C ALA A 110 6.71 -9.30 -2.47
N ASN A 111 5.39 -9.23 -2.44
CA ASN A 111 4.54 -9.99 -3.34
C ASN A 111 4.64 -9.50 -4.80
N VAL A 112 4.92 -8.21 -5.03
CA VAL A 112 5.22 -7.67 -6.36
C VAL A 112 6.53 -8.26 -6.89
N PHE A 113 7.62 -8.23 -6.12
CA PHE A 113 8.89 -8.83 -6.56
C PHE A 113 8.76 -10.33 -6.82
N TYR A 114 7.98 -11.03 -5.98
CA TYR A 114 7.70 -12.44 -6.17
C TYR A 114 6.87 -12.70 -7.43
N GLY A 115 5.83 -11.91 -7.69
CA GLY A 115 5.04 -11.99 -8.92
C GLY A 115 5.88 -11.74 -10.19
N ILE A 116 6.78 -10.75 -10.17
CA ILE A 116 7.72 -10.51 -11.29
C ILE A 116 8.62 -11.74 -11.50
N HIS A 117 9.12 -12.34 -10.42
CA HIS A 117 9.92 -13.55 -10.52
C HIS A 117 9.16 -14.73 -11.15
N LEU A 118 7.90 -14.93 -10.76
CA LEU A 118 7.04 -15.99 -11.32
C LEU A 118 6.69 -15.77 -12.78
N GLY A 119 6.51 -14.51 -13.20
CA GLY A 119 6.20 -14.16 -14.59
C GLY A 119 7.35 -14.40 -15.59
N GLY A 120 8.52 -14.87 -15.13
CA GLY A 120 9.70 -15.05 -15.98
C GLY A 120 10.32 -13.74 -16.49
N GLU A 121 9.74 -12.60 -16.12
CA GLU A 121 10.20 -11.29 -16.55
C GLU A 121 11.39 -10.83 -15.69
N GLY A 122 12.50 -10.54 -16.38
CA GLY A 122 13.85 -10.56 -15.83
C GLY A 122 14.27 -9.35 -14.97
N ARG A 123 15.59 -9.11 -14.95
CA ARG A 123 16.27 -8.07 -14.15
C ARG A 123 15.71 -6.66 -14.36
N GLU A 124 15.16 -6.37 -15.53
CA GLU A 124 14.64 -5.05 -15.90
C GLU A 124 13.41 -4.63 -15.08
N TRP A 125 12.38 -5.47 -14.99
CA TRP A 125 11.17 -5.15 -14.21
C TRP A 125 11.46 -5.05 -12.72
N LYS A 126 12.32 -5.93 -12.19
CA LYS A 126 12.81 -5.84 -10.80
C LYS A 126 13.59 -4.54 -10.59
N GLY A 127 14.46 -4.17 -11.53
CA GLY A 127 15.24 -2.93 -11.49
C GLY A 127 14.37 -1.69 -11.56
N GLY A 128 13.40 -1.65 -12.48
CA GLY A 128 12.46 -0.54 -12.63
C GLY A 128 11.58 -0.35 -11.39
N TYR A 129 11.01 -1.43 -10.86
CA TYR A 129 10.24 -1.36 -9.62
C TYR A 129 11.12 -0.94 -8.43
N GLY A 130 12.31 -1.52 -8.31
CA GLY A 130 13.28 -1.14 -7.28
C GLY A 130 13.68 0.34 -7.37
N GLY A 131 13.88 0.87 -8.58
CA GLY A 131 14.14 2.28 -8.82
C GLY A 131 13.00 3.18 -8.35
N VAL A 132 11.75 2.82 -8.64
CA VAL A 132 10.57 3.56 -8.14
C VAL A 132 10.53 3.54 -6.61
N LEU A 133 10.77 2.39 -5.98
CA LEU A 133 10.82 2.29 -4.51
C LEU A 133 11.95 3.13 -3.91
N ALA A 134 13.13 3.14 -4.54
CA ALA A 134 14.25 3.96 -4.10
C ALA A 134 13.92 5.46 -4.18
N ILE A 135 13.28 5.92 -5.25
CA ILE A 135 12.82 7.30 -5.38
C ILE A 135 11.83 7.65 -4.28
N LEU A 136 10.81 6.81 -4.06
CA LEU A 136 9.82 7.03 -3.00
C LEU A 136 10.46 7.04 -1.60
N PHE A 137 11.45 6.18 -1.37
CA PHE A 137 12.21 6.16 -0.12
C PHE A 137 13.02 7.43 0.08
N VAL A 138 13.73 7.91 -0.94
CA VAL A 138 14.49 9.17 -0.89
C VAL A 138 13.55 10.36 -0.62
N ILE A 139 12.40 10.42 -1.30
CA ILE A 139 11.37 11.44 -1.04
C ILE A 139 10.93 11.38 0.42
N ALA A 140 10.60 10.19 0.93
CA ALA A 140 10.18 10.02 2.31
C ALA A 140 11.27 10.44 3.30
N LEU A 141 12.54 10.12 3.02
CA LEU A 141 13.68 10.49 3.85
C LEU A 141 13.88 12.02 3.90
N ILE A 142 13.82 12.70 2.74
CA ILE A 142 13.91 14.17 2.67
C ILE A 142 12.76 14.81 3.47
N LEU A 143 11.54 14.30 3.32
CA LEU A 143 10.37 14.80 4.05
C LEU A 143 10.48 14.55 5.56
N GLU A 144 11.01 13.39 5.97
CA GLU A 144 11.27 13.07 7.38
C GLU A 144 12.29 14.06 7.97
N VAL A 145 13.45 14.24 7.34
CA VAL A 145 14.47 15.20 7.80
C VAL A 145 13.88 16.62 7.92
N ARG A 146 13.13 17.08 6.90
CA ARG A 146 12.45 18.38 6.95
C ARG A 146 11.44 18.49 8.09
N MET A 147 10.69 17.43 8.37
CA MET A 147 9.72 17.42 9.47
C MET A 147 10.40 17.53 10.82
N TRP A 148 11.58 16.91 11.01
CA TRP A 148 12.34 16.99 12.26
C TRP A 148 13.00 18.35 12.44
N MET A 149 13.50 18.97 11.37
CA MET A 149 14.09 20.32 11.44
C MET A 149 13.07 21.45 11.72
N ARG A 150 11.77 21.19 11.50
CA ARG A 150 10.69 22.15 11.76
C ARG A 150 10.09 22.04 13.16
N LYS A 151 10.48 21.03 13.92
CA LYS A 151 10.10 20.84 15.33
C LYS A 151 11.16 21.44 16.23
#